data_AF-A0AAD8MGM8-F1
#
_entry.id   AF-A0AAD8MGM8-F1
#
_cell.length_a   1.000
_cell.length_b   1.000
_cell.length_c   1.000
_cell.angle_alpha   90.00
_cell.angle_beta   90.00
_cell.angle_gamma   90.00
#
_symmetry.space_group_name_H-M   'P 1'
#
loop_
_entity.id
_entity.type
_entity.pdbx_description
1 polymer ?
#
loop_
_entity_poly.entity_id
_entity_poly.type
_entity_poly.pdbx_seq_one_letter_code
_entity_poly.pdbx_strand_id
1 'polypeptide(L)'
;MTYDRSWIGRNRYNEFKYLTEEYKIGVNDFFKFACDHRDPEDGGLIRCPCEDCANKYFKDPSDVKVDLYLNGIMKWYTKWDLHGERDMPRVEAETSSRNIHYRDEDMYDARDMLRDFVDANEHFENFEEEPNAKAQAFYEMVAASIHE
;
A
#
# COMPACT_ATOMS: atom_id res chain seq x y z
N MET A 1 17.24 -12.25 -11.83
CA MET A 1 18.07 -11.92 -10.65
C MET A 1 17.37 -12.47 -9.43
N THR A 2 18.10 -13.05 -8.47
CA THR A 2 17.51 -13.55 -7.22
C THR A 2 17.61 -12.45 -6.17
N TYR A 3 16.48 -11.89 -5.74
CA TYR A 3 16.45 -10.92 -4.63
C TYR A 3 16.77 -11.65 -3.32
N ASP A 4 17.64 -11.08 -2.48
CA ASP A 4 17.88 -11.62 -1.14
C ASP A 4 16.66 -11.30 -0.25
N ARG A 5 16.11 -12.34 0.37
CA ARG A 5 14.94 -12.28 1.26
C ARG A 5 15.25 -12.82 2.64
N SER A 6 16.51 -13.17 2.91
CA SER A 6 16.93 -13.71 4.20
C SER A 6 16.68 -12.73 5.35
N TRP A 7 16.61 -11.43 5.05
CA TRP A 7 16.29 -10.35 5.99
C TRP A 7 14.87 -10.44 6.58
N ILE A 8 13.90 -11.02 5.86
CA ILE A 8 12.49 -11.11 6.29
C ILE A 8 12.36 -11.92 7.59
N GLY A 9 13.15 -12.98 7.72
CA GLY A 9 13.15 -13.85 8.90
C GLY A 9 14.02 -13.35 10.05
N ARG A 10 14.88 -12.35 9.82
CA ARG A 10 15.83 -11.84 10.83
C ARG A 10 15.16 -10.84 11.76
N ASN A 11 15.83 -10.58 12.89
CA ASN A 11 15.40 -9.49 13.77
C ASN A 11 15.63 -8.15 13.05
N ARG A 12 14.56 -7.36 12.92
CA ARG A 12 14.65 -6.03 12.29
C ARG A 12 15.33 -4.99 13.16
N TYR A 13 15.50 -5.26 14.46
CA TYR A 13 16.13 -4.35 15.41
C TYR A 13 17.45 -4.91 15.91
N ASN A 14 18.45 -4.04 16.02
CA ASN A 14 19.69 -4.34 16.71
C ASN A 14 19.53 -4.21 18.23
N GLU A 15 20.62 -4.46 18.96
CA GLU A 15 20.68 -4.36 20.43
C GLU A 15 20.30 -2.98 20.97
N PHE A 16 20.46 -1.93 20.15
CA PHE A 16 20.13 -0.54 20.47
C PHE A 16 18.71 -0.14 20.02
N LYS A 17 17.89 -1.08 19.59
CA LYS A 17 16.51 -0.84 19.07
C LYS A 17 16.45 0.01 17.81
N TYR A 18 17.56 0.15 17.06
CA TYR A 18 17.54 0.74 15.73
C TYR A 18 17.27 -0.31 14.68
N LEU A 19 16.61 0.11 13.59
CA LEU A 19 16.44 -0.76 12.42
C LEU A 19 17.79 -1.21 11.88
N THR A 20 17.95 -2.51 11.68
CA THR A 20 19.16 -3.09 11.10
C THR A 20 19.32 -2.65 9.66
N GLU A 21 20.57 -2.53 9.22
CA GLU A 21 20.84 -2.12 7.85
C GLU A 21 20.36 -3.17 6.83
N GLU A 22 20.48 -4.46 7.19
CA GLU A 22 19.94 -5.57 6.42
C GLU A 22 18.44 -5.43 6.16
N TYR A 23 17.67 -5.03 7.19
CA TYR A 23 16.24 -4.81 7.05
C TYR A 23 15.92 -3.63 6.14
N LYS A 24 16.63 -2.50 6.28
CA LYS A 24 16.42 -1.32 5.43
C LYS A 24 16.73 -1.60 3.96
N ILE A 25 17.85 -2.28 3.70
CA ILE A 25 18.26 -2.70 2.35
C ILE A 25 17.19 -3.62 1.77
N GLY A 26 16.79 -4.65 2.51
CA GLY A 26 15.76 -5.58 2.09
C GLY A 26 14.42 -4.93 1.76
N VAL A 27 13.97 -3.97 2.59
CA VAL A 27 12.77 -3.18 2.31
C VAL A 27 12.94 -2.32 1.05
N ASN A 28 14.11 -1.73 0.81
CA ASN A 28 14.36 -0.98 -0.41
C ASN A 28 14.36 -1.88 -1.66
N ASP A 29 14.88 -3.10 -1.57
CA ASP A 29 14.86 -4.08 -2.65
C ASP A 29 13.44 -4.54 -2.97
N PHE A 30 12.65 -4.85 -1.93
CA PHE A 30 11.22 -5.14 -2.08
C PHE A 30 10.49 -3.95 -2.72
N PHE A 31 10.73 -2.75 -2.21
CA PHE A 31 10.07 -1.53 -2.68
C PHE A 31 10.33 -1.30 -4.18
N LYS A 32 11.58 -1.45 -4.61
CA LYS A 32 11.95 -1.35 -6.02
C LYS A 32 11.25 -2.41 -6.86
N PHE A 33 11.30 -3.66 -6.42
CA PHE A 33 10.64 -4.77 -7.09
C PHE A 33 9.13 -4.54 -7.26
N ALA A 34 8.44 -4.15 -6.18
CA ALA A 34 7.00 -3.90 -6.18
C ALA A 34 6.62 -2.75 -7.12
N CYS A 35 7.40 -1.66 -7.16
CA CYS A 35 7.17 -0.57 -8.09
C CYS A 35 7.38 -0.99 -9.56
N ASP A 36 8.41 -1.79 -9.84
CA ASP A 36 8.73 -2.26 -11.19
C ASP A 36 7.67 -3.23 -11.75
N HIS A 37 6.91 -3.90 -10.88
CA HIS A 37 5.89 -4.91 -11.25
C HIS A 37 4.47 -4.46 -10.94
N ARG A 38 4.25 -3.16 -10.74
CA ARG A 38 2.93 -2.62 -10.40
C ARG A 38 1.94 -2.82 -11.54
N ASP A 39 0.71 -3.19 -11.22
CA ASP A 39 -0.38 -3.20 -12.19
C ASP A 39 -0.77 -1.75 -12.56
N PRO A 40 -0.81 -1.40 -13.86
CA PRO A 40 -1.32 -0.11 -14.31
C PRO A 40 -2.75 0.16 -13.83
N GLU A 41 -3.58 -0.87 -13.68
CA GLU A 41 -4.99 -0.77 -13.27
C GLU A 41 -5.15 -0.37 -11.79
N ASP A 42 -4.12 -0.59 -10.97
CA ASP A 42 -4.12 -0.24 -9.52
C ASP A 42 -3.89 1.27 -9.27
N GLY A 43 -3.93 2.11 -10.30
CA GLY A 43 -4.01 3.58 -10.17
C GLY A 43 -2.80 4.31 -9.56
N GLY A 44 -1.75 3.62 -9.17
CA GLY A 44 -0.56 4.20 -8.52
C GLY A 44 -0.05 3.32 -7.38
N LEU A 45 -0.97 2.52 -6.86
CA LEU A 45 -0.88 1.90 -5.55
C LEU A 45 -0.26 0.51 -5.64
N ILE A 46 0.29 0.07 -4.51
CA ILE A 46 0.79 -1.29 -4.32
C ILE A 46 0.14 -1.88 -3.06
N ARG A 47 0.05 -3.21 -3.00
CA ARG A 47 -0.38 -3.90 -1.77
C ARG A 47 0.63 -3.62 -0.65
N CYS A 48 0.14 -3.44 0.57
CA CYS A 48 1.00 -3.28 1.74
C CYS A 48 1.25 -4.62 2.45
N PRO A 49 2.47 -5.19 2.38
CA PRO A 49 2.80 -6.48 3.01
C PRO A 49 3.19 -6.34 4.49
N CYS A 50 2.92 -5.20 5.13
CA CYS A 50 3.22 -5.05 6.55
C CYS A 50 2.36 -5.99 7.41
N GLU A 51 2.82 -6.31 8.62
CA GLU A 51 2.13 -7.20 9.57
C GLU A 51 0.65 -6.80 9.80
N ASP A 52 0.35 -5.50 9.85
CA ASP A 52 -1.02 -5.02 10.09
C ASP A 52 -1.91 -5.07 8.84
N CYS A 53 -1.34 -4.74 7.67
CA CYS A 53 -2.10 -4.66 6.43
C CYS A 53 -2.31 -6.02 5.77
N ALA A 54 -1.36 -6.94 5.95
CA ALA A 54 -1.40 -8.30 5.44
C ALA A 54 -1.73 -8.43 3.94
N ASN A 55 -1.18 -7.55 3.10
CA ASN A 55 -1.47 -7.44 1.66
C ASN A 55 -2.93 -7.14 1.29
N LYS A 56 -3.78 -6.76 2.25
CA LYS A 56 -5.21 -6.47 2.02
C LYS A 56 -5.47 -5.08 1.48
N TYR A 57 -4.63 -4.11 1.83
CA TYR A 57 -4.79 -2.71 1.46
C TYR A 57 -3.83 -2.31 0.36
N PHE A 58 -4.34 -1.56 -0.62
CA PHE A 58 -3.56 -0.83 -1.61
C PHE A 58 -3.26 0.55 -1.06
N LYS A 59 -1.98 0.94 -1.09
CA LYS A 59 -1.52 2.24 -0.59
C LYS A 59 -0.49 2.82 -1.54
N ASP A 60 -0.25 4.11 -1.39
CA ASP A 60 0.86 4.76 -2.08
C ASP A 60 2.17 4.08 -1.70
N PRO A 61 3.12 3.92 -2.65
CA PRO A 61 4.39 3.25 -2.37
C PRO A 61 5.12 3.88 -1.17
N SER A 62 5.13 5.21 -1.08
CA SER A 62 5.75 5.94 0.04
C SER A 62 5.18 5.52 1.40
N ASP A 63 3.86 5.36 1.48
CA ASP A 63 3.17 4.93 2.71
C ASP A 63 3.46 3.46 3.04
N VAL A 64 3.49 2.59 2.02
CA VAL A 64 3.93 1.19 2.22
C VAL A 64 5.35 1.14 2.77
N LYS A 65 6.26 1.99 2.29
CA LYS A 65 7.62 2.07 2.82
C LYS A 65 7.60 2.50 4.29
N VAL A 66 6.83 3.51 4.67
CA VAL A 66 6.70 3.93 6.08
C VAL A 66 6.17 2.79 6.96
N ASP A 67 5.09 2.14 6.53
CA ASP A 67 4.48 1.00 7.24
C ASP A 67 5.49 -0.15 7.43
N LEU A 68 6.32 -0.42 6.43
CA LEU A 68 7.34 -1.47 6.52
C LEU A 68 8.43 -1.14 7.54
N TYR A 69 8.75 0.13 7.76
CA TYR A 69 9.71 0.54 8.78
C TYR A 69 9.09 0.53 10.19
N LEU A 70 7.81 0.91 10.31
CA LEU A 70 7.11 0.99 11.59
C LEU A 70 6.57 -0.35 12.07
N ASN A 71 5.93 -1.12 11.18
CA ASN A 71 5.13 -2.29 11.55
C ASN A 71 5.83 -3.58 11.13
N GLY A 72 6.72 -3.51 10.15
CA GLY A 72 7.50 -4.65 9.70
C GLY A 72 6.79 -5.41 8.58
N ILE A 73 7.55 -6.08 7.73
CA ILE A 73 6.99 -7.03 6.74
C ILE A 73 6.52 -8.30 7.44
N MET A 74 5.44 -8.92 6.94
CA MET A 74 5.00 -10.24 7.38
C MET A 74 6.11 -11.28 7.23
N LYS A 75 6.50 -11.94 8.32
CA LYS A 75 7.60 -12.91 8.30
C LYS A 75 7.36 -14.12 7.37
N TRP A 76 6.11 -14.50 7.15
CA TRP A 76 5.74 -15.59 6.24
C TRP A 76 5.65 -15.15 4.77
N TYR A 77 5.72 -13.85 4.48
CA TYR A 77 5.65 -13.32 3.12
C TYR A 77 7.03 -13.33 2.45
N THR A 78 7.60 -14.53 2.30
CA THR A 78 8.95 -14.76 1.75
C THR A 78 8.99 -14.87 0.23
N LYS A 79 7.82 -14.86 -0.43
CA LYS A 79 7.65 -14.80 -1.87
C LYS A 79 6.76 -13.59 -2.19
N TRP A 80 7.18 -12.78 -3.15
CA TRP A 80 6.48 -11.55 -3.53
C TRP A 80 5.48 -11.81 -4.68
N ASP A 81 4.74 -12.91 -4.59
CA ASP A 81 3.82 -13.39 -5.62
C ASP A 81 2.70 -12.39 -5.93
N LEU A 82 2.10 -11.79 -4.90
CA LEU A 82 1.13 -10.70 -5.01
C LEU A 82 1.73 -9.39 -5.56
N HIS A 83 3.06 -9.35 -5.76
CA HIS A 83 3.79 -8.24 -6.39
C HIS A 83 4.47 -8.70 -7.69
N GLY A 84 4.02 -9.81 -8.28
CA GLY A 84 4.49 -10.26 -9.60
C GLY A 84 5.68 -11.21 -9.60
N GLU A 85 6.14 -11.69 -8.44
CA GLU A 85 7.16 -12.75 -8.40
C GLU A 85 6.57 -14.07 -8.92
N ARG A 86 7.03 -14.49 -10.10
CA ARG A 86 6.70 -15.78 -10.70
C ARG A 86 7.82 -16.77 -10.42
N ASP A 87 7.46 -18.02 -10.17
CA ASP A 87 8.45 -19.10 -10.19
C ASP A 87 9.07 -19.15 -11.58
N MET A 88 10.39 -19.35 -11.66
CA MET A 88 11.01 -19.72 -12.93
C MET A 88 10.27 -20.96 -13.45
N PRO A 89 9.82 -20.98 -14.71
CA PRO A 89 9.23 -22.19 -15.25
C PRO A 89 10.27 -23.28 -15.11
N ARG A 90 9.97 -24.30 -14.29
CA ARG A 90 10.67 -25.57 -14.44
C ARG A 90 10.48 -25.96 -15.89
N VAL A 91 11.56 -26.28 -16.58
CA VAL A 91 11.49 -26.94 -17.88
C VAL A 91 10.93 -28.33 -17.62
N GLU A 92 9.63 -28.42 -17.40
CA GLU A 92 8.90 -29.67 -17.30
C GLU A 92 8.62 -30.08 -18.74
N ALA A 93 9.23 -31.19 -19.15
CA ALA A 93 8.89 -31.85 -20.39
C ALA A 93 7.36 -31.99 -20.47
N GLU A 94 6.82 -31.56 -21.62
CA GLU A 94 5.41 -31.45 -21.93
C GLU A 94 4.56 -32.57 -21.30
N THR A 95 3.78 -32.23 -20.28
CA THR A 95 2.54 -32.96 -20.02
C THR A 95 1.42 -31.96 -19.79
N SER A 96 0.61 -31.82 -20.84
CA SER A 96 -0.59 -31.00 -20.90
C SER A 96 -1.49 -31.26 -19.68
N SER A 97 -1.52 -30.30 -18.76
CA SER A 97 -2.39 -30.32 -17.58
C SER A 97 -3.30 -29.10 -17.66
N ARG A 98 -4.59 -29.39 -17.87
CA ARG A 98 -5.65 -28.45 -18.20
C ARG A 98 -5.79 -27.35 -17.14
N ASN A 99 -5.90 -26.11 -17.61
CA ASN A 99 -6.35 -24.94 -16.84
C ASN A 99 -7.69 -25.25 -16.14
N ILE A 100 -7.68 -25.28 -14.80
CA ILE A 100 -8.91 -25.19 -14.00
C ILE A 100 -9.08 -23.72 -13.64
N HIS A 101 -9.95 -23.07 -14.40
CA HIS A 101 -10.41 -21.71 -14.14
C HIS A 101 -11.37 -21.77 -12.95
N TYR A 102 -10.91 -21.40 -11.75
CA TYR A 102 -11.81 -21.17 -10.62
C TYR A 102 -12.55 -19.85 -10.90
N ARG A 103 -13.85 -19.95 -11.20
CA ARG A 103 -14.76 -18.80 -11.33
C ARG A 103 -15.11 -18.35 -9.92
N ASP A 104 -14.56 -17.21 -9.52
CA ASP A 104 -14.94 -16.48 -8.32
C ASP A 104 -16.14 -15.60 -8.69
N GLU A 105 -17.33 -16.20 -8.80
CA GLU A 105 -18.54 -15.51 -9.31
C GLU A 105 -19.40 -14.86 -8.21
N ASP A 106 -18.98 -14.90 -6.93
CA ASP A 106 -19.81 -14.42 -5.81
C ASP A 106 -19.11 -13.42 -4.87
N MET A 107 -17.96 -12.85 -5.23
CA MET A 107 -17.41 -11.72 -4.48
C MET A 107 -18.10 -10.44 -4.98
N TYR A 108 -19.17 -10.02 -4.30
CA TYR A 108 -19.79 -8.71 -4.51
C TYR A 108 -18.68 -7.65 -4.61
N ASP A 109 -18.55 -7.06 -5.79
CA ASP A 109 -17.46 -6.15 -6.11
C ASP A 109 -17.65 -4.88 -5.27
N ALA A 110 -16.93 -4.79 -4.16
CA ALA A 110 -16.92 -3.62 -3.30
C ALA A 110 -16.54 -2.34 -4.09
N ARG A 111 -15.89 -2.50 -5.25
CA ARG A 111 -15.60 -1.42 -6.19
C ARG A 111 -16.85 -0.83 -6.84
N ASP A 112 -17.89 -1.62 -7.07
CA ASP A 112 -19.17 -1.18 -7.64
C ASP A 112 -19.93 -0.33 -6.61
N MET A 113 -19.98 -0.78 -5.35
CA MET A 113 -20.55 0.00 -4.25
C MET A 113 -19.78 1.31 -3.97
N LEU A 114 -18.45 1.31 -4.11
CA LEU A 114 -17.64 2.53 -3.99
C LEU A 114 -17.87 3.49 -5.15
N ARG A 115 -18.14 2.97 -6.36
CA ARG A 115 -18.43 3.79 -7.53
C ARG A 115 -19.78 4.50 -7.38
N ASP A 116 -20.80 3.79 -6.90
CA ASP A 116 -22.11 4.37 -6.58
C ASP A 116 -22.02 5.45 -5.48
N PHE A 117 -21.13 5.26 -4.49
CA PHE A 117 -20.89 6.27 -3.44
C PHE A 117 -20.23 7.54 -4.00
N VAL A 118 -19.25 7.39 -4.89
CA VAL A 118 -18.56 8.53 -5.52
C VAL A 118 -19.51 9.30 -6.44
N ASP A 119 -20.31 8.60 -7.26
CA ASP A 119 -21.33 9.23 -8.12
C ASP A 119 -22.40 9.97 -7.30
N ALA A 120 -22.82 9.43 -6.15
CA ALA A 120 -23.72 10.12 -5.24
C ALA A 120 -23.07 11.36 -4.58
N ASN A 121 -21.76 11.32 -4.32
CA ASN A 121 -21.02 12.41 -3.72
C ASN A 121 -20.71 13.55 -4.72
N GLU A 122 -20.69 13.28 -6.03
CA GLU A 122 -20.60 14.32 -7.07
C GLU A 122 -21.87 15.19 -7.17
N HIS A 123 -22.98 14.79 -6.55
CA HIS A 123 -24.20 15.58 -6.40
C HIS A 123 -24.30 16.36 -5.09
N PHE A 124 -23.33 16.19 -4.17
CA PHE A 124 -23.28 16.98 -2.94
C PHE A 124 -22.54 18.28 -3.24
N GLU A 125 -23.27 19.39 -3.36
CA GLU A 125 -22.64 20.70 -3.42
C GLU A 125 -21.73 20.85 -2.20
N ASN A 126 -20.45 21.18 -2.44
CA ASN A 126 -19.54 21.61 -1.39
C ASN A 126 -20.16 22.85 -0.74
N PHE A 127 -20.88 22.67 0.36
CA PHE A 127 -21.21 23.76 1.25
C PHE A 127 -19.91 24.19 1.92
N GLU A 128 -19.19 25.12 1.28
CA GLU A 128 -18.23 25.96 2.00
C GLU A 128 -19.03 26.70 3.07
N GLU A 129 -19.08 26.13 4.27
CA GLU A 129 -19.77 26.75 5.40
C GLU A 129 -19.00 28.01 5.78
N GLU A 130 -19.66 29.16 5.66
CA GLU A 130 -19.04 30.41 6.04
C GLU A 130 -18.60 30.36 7.52
N PRO A 131 -17.43 30.93 7.84
CA PRO A 131 -16.91 30.88 9.19
C PRO A 131 -17.94 31.45 10.17
N ASN A 132 -18.27 30.66 11.19
CA ASN A 132 -19.17 31.10 12.24
C ASN A 132 -18.64 32.36 12.94
N ALA A 133 -19.48 33.06 13.69
CA ALA A 133 -19.14 34.32 14.33
C ALA A 133 -17.87 34.27 15.21
N LYS A 134 -17.55 33.11 15.81
CA LYS A 134 -16.31 32.96 16.58
C LYS A 134 -15.08 32.88 15.68
N ALA A 135 -15.18 32.17 14.56
CA ALA A 135 -14.12 32.07 13.57
C ALA A 135 -13.86 33.42 12.88
N GLN A 136 -14.92 34.17 12.55
CA GLN A 136 -14.79 35.54 12.01
C GLN A 136 -14.05 36.46 12.99
N ALA A 137 -14.45 36.47 14.27
CA ALA A 137 -13.77 37.29 15.28
C ALA A 137 -12.29 36.93 15.45
N PHE A 138 -11.94 35.64 15.31
CA PHE A 138 -10.55 35.19 15.34
C PHE A 138 -9.76 35.70 14.12
N TYR A 139 -10.31 35.60 12.91
CA TYR A 139 -9.66 36.10 11.71
C TYR A 139 -9.46 37.61 11.72
N GLU A 140 -10.44 38.38 12.24
CA GLU A 140 -10.32 39.83 12.41
C GLU A 140 -9.21 40.21 13.38
N MET A 141 -9.10 39.51 14.51
CA MET A 141 -8.03 39.71 15.49
C MET A 141 -6.64 39.45 14.87
N VAL A 142 -6.51 38.36 14.10
CA VAL A 142 -5.26 38.02 13.41
C VAL A 142 -4.91 39.07 12.34
N ALA A 143 -5.88 39.49 11.54
CA ALA A 143 -5.68 40.50 10.50
C ALA A 143 -5.30 41.87 11.09
N ALA A 144 -5.91 42.28 12.21
CA ALA A 144 -5.58 43.53 12.88
C ALA A 144 -4.17 43.55 13.48
N SER A 145 -3.62 42.38 13.82
CA SER A 145 -2.27 42.24 14.41
C SER A 145 -1.14 42.21 13.36
N ILE A 146 -1.48 42.23 12.07
CA ILE A 146 -0.52 42.19 10.95
C ILE A 146 -0.18 43.62 10.45
N HIS A 147 -0.86 44.65 10.97
CA HIS A 147 -0.68 46.06 10.56
C HIS A 147 -0.07 46.98 11.64
N GLU A 148 0.52 46.44 12.70
CA GLU A 148 1.46 47.13 13.62
C GLU A 148 2.89 46.61 13.45
#